data_AF-A0A499VR80-F1
#
_entry.id   AF-A0A499VR80-F1
#
_cell.length_a   1.000
_cell.length_b   1.000
_cell.length_c   1.000
_cell.angle_alpha   90.00
_cell.angle_beta   90.00
_cell.angle_gamma   90.00
#
_symmetry.space_group_name_H-M   'P 1'
#
loop_
_entity.id
_entity.type
_entity.pdbx_description
1 polymer ?
#
loop_
_entity_poly.entity_id
_entity_poly.type
_entity_poly.pdbx_seq_one_letter_code
_entity_poly.pdbx_strand_id
1 'polypeptide(L)'
;MEEKSIEVLASGPDESARDKSRDSGPKAGIERDLAEVLADVMSVEQVSVDSHFFDDLGANSLVMAHFCARVRKRADLPSASMKDIYRHPTIRSLATGLADAAPTPVESSVPAPTEVVTPASTRQYLLCGTLQFIIFVGYCCLAGLVTGRGYEWVSAGSGLRNVYLRAVLFGGAGLVGLCIFPIAAKWILIGRWKSREFPIWGLTYLRFWTVKTLVHANPMIFFVGNPLYVLYLRALGARIGKGVTIFSRTIPVCTDLLTIGAGTVIRKDAFFLCYRAHAGRIQTGHVTLGRDVFVGEKTVLDIDTSMGDRAQLGHTSALQSGQVVPEDQRWHGSPAQRTEFDYLSIAPAACGTLRRAGYGLISVLQVFFLYVPLTVGGAYMLITEVPELRNLLGPDMVGFTSPTLYIDALVLSLVLFFGFIVLGLALLFTVPRLLSLMVKPDKVYPLYGLHYSAHRAIARMTNLKFFKWLLGDSSYIVHYLRGLGYDLSHVEQTGSNFGTEVQHETPYLTSVGSGTMIADGLSVINADFSSTSFRVSQASIGPHNFLGNNIAYPSGPRRVTTAFSRRR
;
A
#
# COMPACT_ATOMS: atom_id res chain seq x y z
N MET A 1 -18.97 -9.02 -42.59
CA MET A 1 -20.22 -8.73 -43.32
C MET A 1 -20.78 -10.04 -43.77
N GLU A 2 -21.60 -10.65 -42.92
CA GLU A 2 -22.69 -11.57 -43.26
C GLU A 2 -23.39 -11.91 -41.94
N GLU A 3 -24.54 -11.25 -41.73
CA GLU A 3 -25.57 -11.72 -40.83
C GLU A 3 -26.00 -13.11 -41.27
N LYS A 4 -26.19 -14.03 -40.32
CA LYS A 4 -27.10 -15.15 -40.54
C LYS A 4 -28.04 -15.30 -39.36
N SER A 5 -29.28 -15.04 -39.72
CA SER A 5 -30.49 -14.94 -38.94
C SER A 5 -30.82 -16.20 -38.15
N ILE A 6 -31.47 -15.94 -37.03
CA ILE A 6 -32.24 -16.84 -36.18
C ILE A 6 -33.29 -17.56 -37.04
N GLU A 7 -33.29 -18.89 -37.01
CA GLU A 7 -34.37 -19.71 -37.56
C GLU A 7 -35.14 -20.34 -36.39
N VAL A 8 -36.32 -19.79 -36.15
CA VAL A 8 -37.33 -20.28 -35.21
C VAL A 8 -38.03 -21.47 -35.87
N LEU A 9 -37.86 -22.66 -35.31
CA LEU A 9 -38.73 -23.81 -35.61
C LEU A 9 -39.82 -23.91 -34.55
N ALA A 10 -41.04 -23.57 -34.97
CA ALA A 10 -42.26 -23.77 -34.22
C ALA A 10 -43.02 -25.03 -34.69
N SER A 11 -43.86 -25.52 -33.77
CA SER A 11 -44.88 -26.59 -33.85
C SER A 11 -44.41 -27.95 -33.30
N GLY A 12 -45.13 -28.62 -32.39
CA GLY A 12 -46.55 -28.50 -32.04
C GLY A 12 -46.88 -28.95 -30.59
N PRO A 13 -48.16 -29.17 -30.27
CA PRO A 13 -48.77 -28.61 -29.07
C PRO A 13 -49.06 -29.64 -27.95
N ASP A 14 -49.37 -29.08 -26.79
CA ASP A 14 -50.19 -29.68 -25.73
C ASP A 14 -49.54 -30.73 -24.80
N GLU A 15 -48.69 -30.24 -23.89
CA GLU A 15 -48.55 -30.83 -22.55
C GLU A 15 -48.64 -29.74 -21.46
N SER A 16 -49.48 -28.73 -21.71
CA SER A 16 -49.78 -27.65 -20.78
C SER A 16 -50.76 -28.09 -19.68
N ALA A 17 -50.40 -29.08 -18.86
CA ALA A 17 -51.23 -29.41 -17.69
C ALA A 17 -50.52 -30.07 -16.49
N ARG A 18 -49.19 -30.28 -16.51
CA ARG A 18 -48.50 -30.98 -15.41
C ARG A 18 -47.11 -30.43 -15.08
N ASP A 19 -46.97 -29.15 -14.75
CA ASP A 19 -45.91 -28.73 -13.80
C ASP A 19 -46.10 -27.36 -13.12
N LYS A 20 -47.30 -26.77 -13.12
CA LYS A 20 -47.55 -25.48 -12.46
C LYS A 20 -47.59 -25.54 -10.92
N SER A 21 -47.19 -26.64 -10.29
CA SER A 21 -47.35 -26.83 -8.84
C SER A 21 -46.08 -27.22 -8.07
N ARG A 22 -44.87 -27.03 -8.64
CA ARG A 22 -43.62 -27.38 -7.94
C ARG A 22 -42.73 -26.21 -7.49
N ASP A 23 -43.07 -24.97 -7.81
CA ASP A 23 -42.14 -23.83 -7.59
C ASP A 23 -42.66 -22.70 -6.70
N SER A 24 -43.65 -22.97 -5.83
CA SER A 24 -44.14 -22.00 -4.85
C SER A 24 -43.55 -22.24 -3.46
N GLY A 25 -42.26 -22.54 -3.38
CA GLY A 25 -41.51 -22.56 -2.13
C GLY A 25 -40.89 -21.18 -1.85
N PRO A 26 -40.67 -20.79 -0.58
CA PRO A 26 -39.99 -19.54 -0.23
C PRO A 26 -38.64 -19.34 -0.96
N LYS A 27 -37.95 -20.45 -1.28
CA LYS A 27 -36.68 -20.46 -2.03
C LYS A 27 -36.81 -20.00 -3.49
N ALA A 28 -37.86 -20.44 -4.19
CA ALA A 28 -38.12 -20.04 -5.58
C ALA A 28 -38.56 -18.56 -5.69
N GLY A 29 -39.13 -17.99 -4.63
CA GLY A 29 -39.35 -16.54 -4.51
C GLY A 29 -38.03 -15.78 -4.44
N ILE A 30 -37.16 -16.15 -3.50
CA ILE A 30 -35.84 -15.53 -3.31
C ILE A 30 -34.98 -15.63 -4.57
N GLU A 31 -34.96 -16.78 -5.25
CA GLU A 31 -34.21 -16.95 -6.50
C GLU A 31 -34.68 -15.97 -7.58
N ARG A 32 -35.99 -15.82 -7.76
CA ARG A 32 -36.58 -14.91 -8.74
C ARG A 32 -36.26 -13.45 -8.43
N ASP A 33 -36.42 -13.05 -7.17
CA ASP A 33 -36.16 -11.69 -6.71
C ASP A 33 -34.66 -11.33 -6.84
N LEU A 34 -33.76 -12.27 -6.55
CA LEU A 34 -32.33 -12.09 -6.79
C LEU A 34 -32.01 -12.02 -8.29
N ALA A 35 -32.67 -12.81 -9.14
CA ALA A 35 -32.50 -12.75 -10.59
C ALA A 35 -32.95 -11.42 -11.18
N GLU A 36 -34.05 -10.87 -10.71
CA GLU A 36 -34.55 -9.55 -11.11
C GLU A 36 -33.56 -8.44 -10.73
N VAL A 37 -33.06 -8.44 -9.49
CA VAL A 37 -32.06 -7.44 -9.06
C VAL A 37 -30.78 -7.55 -9.87
N LEU A 38 -30.36 -8.76 -10.26
CA LEU A 38 -29.17 -8.95 -11.08
C LEU A 38 -29.38 -8.50 -12.53
N ALA A 39 -30.53 -8.83 -13.12
CA ALA A 39 -30.94 -8.39 -14.45
C ALA A 39 -30.94 -6.86 -14.55
N ASP A 40 -31.49 -6.18 -13.53
CA ASP A 40 -31.50 -4.71 -13.42
C ASP A 40 -30.11 -4.09 -13.29
N VAL A 41 -29.16 -4.78 -12.68
CA VAL A 41 -27.78 -4.26 -12.55
C VAL A 41 -27.01 -4.44 -13.85
N MET A 42 -27.26 -5.55 -14.54
CA MET A 42 -26.63 -5.88 -15.82
C MET A 42 -27.31 -5.23 -17.03
N SER A 43 -28.49 -4.62 -16.83
CA SER A 43 -29.32 -4.06 -17.89
C SER A 43 -29.72 -5.09 -18.95
N VAL A 44 -30.08 -6.30 -18.51
CA VAL A 44 -30.57 -7.39 -19.37
C VAL A 44 -32.01 -7.74 -18.99
N GLU A 45 -32.78 -8.30 -19.92
CA GLU A 45 -34.20 -8.59 -19.67
C GLU A 45 -34.42 -9.70 -18.65
N GLN A 46 -33.62 -10.77 -18.71
CA GLN A 46 -33.69 -11.89 -17.77
C GLN A 46 -32.31 -12.49 -17.56
N VAL A 47 -32.08 -12.97 -16.33
CA VAL A 47 -30.90 -13.76 -15.97
C VAL A 47 -31.36 -15.14 -15.54
N SER A 48 -30.79 -16.19 -16.13
CA SER A 48 -31.05 -17.56 -15.71
C SER A 48 -30.49 -17.81 -14.31
N VAL A 49 -31.25 -18.51 -13.46
CA VAL A 49 -30.85 -18.80 -12.08
C VAL A 49 -29.63 -19.72 -11.97
N ASP A 50 -29.33 -20.45 -13.05
CA ASP A 50 -28.23 -21.39 -13.17
C ASP A 50 -26.99 -20.80 -13.86
N SER A 51 -27.09 -19.59 -14.44
CA SER A 51 -25.95 -18.93 -15.07
C SER A 51 -24.90 -18.57 -14.03
N HIS A 52 -23.65 -18.92 -14.34
CA HIS A 52 -22.50 -18.59 -13.52
C HIS A 52 -22.22 -17.08 -13.61
N PHE A 53 -22.17 -16.42 -12.44
CA PHE A 53 -21.95 -14.97 -12.33
C PHE A 53 -20.73 -14.51 -13.13
N PHE A 54 -19.65 -15.30 -13.13
CA PHE A 54 -18.38 -14.89 -13.74
C PHE A 54 -18.21 -15.38 -15.17
N ASP A 55 -18.53 -16.65 -15.42
CA ASP A 55 -18.18 -17.30 -16.69
C ASP A 55 -19.25 -17.05 -17.77
N ASP A 56 -20.52 -17.12 -17.39
CA ASP A 56 -21.64 -16.98 -18.33
C ASP A 56 -22.10 -15.52 -18.44
N LEU A 57 -22.14 -14.82 -17.29
CA LEU A 57 -22.68 -13.47 -17.19
C LEU A 57 -21.59 -12.38 -17.28
N GLY A 58 -20.31 -12.73 -17.19
CA GLY A 58 -19.21 -11.76 -17.21
C GLY A 58 -19.30 -10.71 -16.08
N ALA A 59 -19.98 -11.02 -14.97
CA ALA A 59 -20.17 -10.08 -13.87
C ALA A 59 -18.82 -9.77 -13.21
N ASN A 60 -18.50 -8.48 -13.14
CA ASN A 60 -17.31 -8.00 -12.47
C ASN A 60 -17.63 -7.49 -11.05
N SER A 61 -16.59 -7.08 -10.33
CA SER A 61 -16.72 -6.60 -8.94
C SER A 61 -17.67 -5.41 -8.79
N LEU A 62 -17.82 -4.56 -9.81
CA LEU A 62 -18.73 -3.42 -9.77
C LEU A 62 -20.19 -3.87 -9.87
N VAL A 63 -20.49 -4.79 -10.80
CA VAL A 63 -21.81 -5.45 -10.93
C VAL A 63 -22.19 -6.10 -9.61
N MET A 64 -21.29 -6.89 -9.02
CA MET A 64 -21.53 -7.53 -7.72
C MET A 64 -21.75 -6.53 -6.58
N ALA A 65 -21.00 -5.42 -6.54
CA ALA A 65 -21.17 -4.39 -5.53
C ALA A 65 -22.53 -3.68 -5.65
N HIS A 66 -22.95 -3.35 -6.87
CA HIS A 66 -24.28 -2.79 -7.14
C HIS A 66 -25.39 -3.77 -6.81
N PHE A 67 -25.22 -5.04 -7.17
CA PHE A 67 -26.14 -6.12 -6.82
C PHE A 67 -26.28 -6.24 -5.30
N CYS A 68 -25.19 -6.39 -4.55
CA CYS A 68 -25.22 -6.44 -3.08
C CYS A 68 -25.86 -5.19 -2.47
N ALA A 69 -25.56 -4.00 -3.00
CA ALA A 69 -26.10 -2.75 -2.51
C ALA A 69 -27.61 -2.62 -2.75
N ARG A 70 -28.12 -3.11 -3.89
CA ARG A 70 -29.56 -3.16 -4.19
C ARG A 70 -30.27 -4.22 -3.36
N VAL A 71 -29.69 -5.42 -3.22
CA VAL A 71 -30.22 -6.46 -2.34
C VAL A 71 -30.34 -5.96 -0.89
N ARG A 72 -29.33 -5.25 -0.37
CA ARG A 72 -29.39 -4.66 0.99
C ARG A 72 -30.47 -3.60 1.18
N LYS A 73 -30.99 -2.99 0.11
CA LYS A 73 -32.11 -2.03 0.18
C LYS A 73 -33.48 -2.72 0.21
N ARG A 74 -33.55 -4.00 -0.17
CA ARG A 74 -34.75 -4.84 -0.15
C ARG A 74 -34.83 -5.58 1.18
N ALA A 75 -35.70 -5.13 2.08
CA ALA A 75 -35.87 -5.71 3.42
C ALA A 75 -36.45 -7.14 3.39
N ASP A 76 -37.04 -7.51 2.26
CA ASP A 76 -37.59 -8.83 1.92
C ASP A 76 -36.53 -9.86 1.48
N LEU A 77 -35.31 -9.41 1.17
CA LEU A 77 -34.22 -10.29 0.75
C LEU A 77 -33.15 -10.46 1.83
N PRO A 78 -32.56 -11.66 1.95
CA PRO A 78 -31.40 -11.86 2.81
C PRO A 78 -30.22 -11.05 2.29
N SER A 79 -29.49 -10.39 3.20
CA SER A 79 -28.36 -9.55 2.80
C SER A 79 -27.26 -10.40 2.15
N ALA A 80 -26.98 -10.12 0.88
CA ALA A 80 -25.85 -10.72 0.19
C ALA A 80 -24.56 -9.91 0.42
N SER A 81 -23.47 -10.62 0.65
CA SER A 81 -22.12 -10.06 0.57
C SER A 81 -21.40 -10.57 -0.67
N MET A 82 -20.35 -9.86 -1.08
CA MET A 82 -19.51 -10.26 -2.20
C MET A 82 -18.91 -11.67 -1.99
N LYS A 83 -18.60 -12.00 -0.73
CA LYS A 83 -18.14 -13.33 -0.32
C LYS A 83 -19.17 -14.42 -0.61
N ASP A 84 -20.45 -14.14 -0.45
CA ASP A 84 -21.51 -15.12 -0.68
C ASP A 84 -21.63 -15.44 -2.16
N ILE A 85 -21.52 -14.42 -3.03
CA ILE A 85 -21.54 -14.59 -4.49
C ILE A 85 -20.33 -15.39 -4.98
N TYR A 86 -19.12 -15.13 -4.47
CA TYR A 86 -17.94 -15.94 -4.83
C TYR A 86 -18.06 -17.40 -4.38
N ARG A 87 -18.73 -17.65 -3.25
CA ARG A 87 -18.92 -19.00 -2.71
C ARG A 87 -20.04 -19.75 -3.43
N HIS A 88 -21.02 -19.01 -3.91
CA HIS A 88 -22.25 -19.50 -4.52
C HIS A 88 -22.48 -18.73 -5.83
N PRO A 89 -21.73 -19.07 -6.89
CA PRO A 89 -21.61 -18.25 -8.08
C PRO A 89 -22.76 -18.44 -9.08
N THR A 90 -23.92 -18.93 -8.63
CA THR A 90 -25.19 -18.96 -9.37
C THR A 90 -26.30 -18.49 -8.44
N ILE A 91 -27.39 -17.94 -8.97
CA ILE A 91 -28.49 -17.43 -8.15
C ILE A 91 -29.11 -18.55 -7.31
N ARG A 92 -29.27 -19.74 -7.89
CA ARG A 92 -29.77 -20.93 -7.20
C ARG A 92 -28.88 -21.31 -6.01
N SER A 93 -27.56 -21.34 -6.22
CA SER A 93 -26.63 -21.66 -5.13
C SER A 93 -26.58 -20.55 -4.09
N LEU A 94 -26.72 -19.29 -4.49
CA LEU A 94 -26.67 -18.11 -3.61
C LEU A 94 -27.91 -18.05 -2.71
N ALA A 95 -29.11 -18.22 -3.27
CA ALA A 95 -30.35 -18.29 -2.52
C ALA A 95 -30.32 -19.43 -1.49
N THR A 96 -29.75 -20.58 -1.87
CA THR A 96 -29.55 -21.71 -0.96
C THR A 96 -28.56 -21.37 0.15
N GLY A 97 -27.41 -20.78 -0.19
CA GLY A 97 -26.36 -20.41 0.78
C GLY A 97 -26.78 -19.32 1.77
N LEU A 98 -27.63 -18.39 1.35
CA LEU A 98 -28.18 -17.33 2.20
C LEU A 98 -29.31 -17.83 3.11
N ALA A 99 -30.10 -18.82 2.68
CA ALA A 99 -31.15 -19.40 3.51
C ALA A 99 -30.61 -20.17 4.73
N ASP A 100 -29.41 -20.76 4.62
CA ASP A 100 -28.77 -21.49 5.71
C ASP A 100 -28.02 -20.57 6.71
N ALA A 101 -27.85 -19.28 6.37
CA ALA A 101 -27.20 -18.27 7.20
C ALA A 101 -28.25 -17.36 7.85
N ALA A 102 -28.84 -17.79 8.97
CA ALA A 102 -29.77 -16.97 9.74
C ALA A 102 -29.16 -15.60 10.13
N PRO A 103 -29.94 -14.51 10.20
CA PRO A 103 -29.39 -13.18 10.43
C PRO A 103 -28.89 -13.05 11.87
N THR A 104 -27.60 -12.77 12.04
CA THR A 104 -27.11 -12.16 13.28
C THR A 104 -27.39 -10.67 13.16
N PRO A 105 -28.16 -10.03 14.07
CA PRO A 105 -28.39 -8.60 14.02
C PRO A 105 -27.04 -7.90 14.21
N VAL A 106 -26.49 -7.33 13.14
CA VAL A 106 -25.40 -6.38 13.27
C VAL A 106 -26.09 -5.08 13.68
N GLU A 107 -25.95 -4.74 14.95
CA GLU A 107 -26.42 -3.49 15.53
C GLU A 107 -25.77 -2.34 14.75
N SER A 108 -26.55 -1.79 13.80
CA SER A 108 -26.08 -0.71 12.94
C SER A 108 -26.00 0.55 13.79
N SER A 109 -24.79 0.94 14.18
CA SER A 109 -24.53 2.19 14.88
C SER A 109 -25.16 3.34 14.09
N VAL A 110 -26.10 4.05 14.72
CA VAL A 110 -26.77 5.23 14.18
C VAL A 110 -25.72 6.19 13.61
N PRO A 111 -25.82 6.64 12.34
CA PRO A 111 -24.90 7.63 11.80
C PRO A 111 -24.99 8.89 12.66
N ALA A 112 -23.85 9.35 13.18
CA ALA A 112 -23.78 10.63 13.89
C ALA A 112 -24.33 11.76 12.98
N PRO A 113 -24.99 12.79 13.53
CA PRO A 113 -25.57 13.87 12.74
C PRO A 113 -24.53 14.48 11.81
N THR A 114 -24.82 14.50 10.51
CA THR A 114 -23.95 15.11 9.50
C THR A 114 -23.90 16.62 9.74
N GLU A 115 -22.78 17.09 10.29
CA GLU A 115 -22.53 18.51 10.50
C GLU A 115 -22.55 19.24 9.14
N VAL A 116 -23.26 20.38 9.07
CA VAL A 116 -23.46 21.11 7.82
C VAL A 116 -22.14 21.73 7.37
N VAL A 117 -21.58 21.21 6.27
CA VAL A 117 -20.33 21.70 5.68
C VAL A 117 -20.56 23.09 5.10
N THR A 118 -19.94 24.13 5.68
CA THR A 118 -19.90 25.46 5.06
C THR A 118 -18.85 25.47 3.94
N PRO A 119 -19.22 25.63 2.66
CA PRO A 119 -18.26 25.66 1.57
C PRO A 119 -17.35 26.90 1.69
N ALA A 120 -16.06 26.73 1.41
CA ALA A 120 -15.14 27.85 1.35
C ALA A 120 -15.50 28.79 0.21
N SER A 121 -15.30 30.10 0.40
CA SER A 121 -15.56 31.08 -0.65
C SER A 121 -14.66 30.85 -1.87
N THR A 122 -15.20 31.04 -3.09
CA THR A 122 -14.44 30.91 -4.34
C THR A 122 -13.16 31.75 -4.35
N ARG A 123 -13.20 32.94 -3.73
CA ARG A 123 -12.03 33.83 -3.60
C ARG A 123 -10.93 33.23 -2.74
N GLN A 124 -11.26 32.66 -1.58
CA GLN A 124 -10.28 31.99 -0.71
C GLN A 124 -9.68 30.77 -1.39
N TYR A 125 -10.51 29.99 -2.09
CA TYR A 125 -10.05 28.86 -2.88
C TYR A 125 -9.03 29.29 -3.95
N LEU A 126 -9.38 30.29 -4.76
CA LEU A 126 -8.50 30.77 -5.83
C LEU A 126 -7.21 31.41 -5.30
N LEU A 127 -7.30 32.22 -4.24
CA LEU A 127 -6.12 32.82 -3.61
C LEU A 127 -5.18 31.73 -3.05
N CYS A 128 -5.72 30.77 -2.30
CA CYS A 128 -4.93 29.69 -1.72
C CYS A 128 -4.31 28.83 -2.83
N GLY A 129 -5.09 28.46 -3.86
CA GLY A 129 -4.60 27.69 -5.01
C GLY A 129 -3.48 28.42 -5.76
N THR A 130 -3.63 29.71 -6.03
CA THR A 130 -2.58 30.53 -6.67
C THR A 130 -1.31 30.58 -5.82
N LEU A 131 -1.43 30.74 -4.50
CA LEU A 131 -0.26 30.75 -3.60
C LEU A 131 0.41 29.37 -3.55
N GLN A 132 -0.35 28.27 -3.54
CA GLN A 132 0.20 26.91 -3.63
C GLN A 132 0.96 26.72 -4.94
N PHE A 133 0.40 27.18 -6.05
CA PHE A 133 1.04 27.14 -7.36
C PHE A 133 2.34 27.95 -7.40
N ILE A 134 2.35 29.18 -6.88
CA ILE A 134 3.56 30.00 -6.80
C ILE A 134 4.64 29.33 -5.94
N ILE A 135 4.28 28.76 -4.78
CA ILE A 135 5.22 28.02 -3.93
C ILE A 135 5.79 26.81 -4.67
N PHE A 136 4.94 26.05 -5.37
CA PHE A 136 5.36 24.90 -6.16
C PHE A 136 6.32 25.30 -7.29
N VAL A 137 5.96 26.29 -8.10
CA VAL A 137 6.81 26.81 -9.18
C VAL A 137 8.11 27.36 -8.62
N GLY A 138 8.07 28.15 -7.53
CA GLY A 138 9.26 28.67 -6.87
C GLY A 138 10.18 27.56 -6.38
N TYR A 139 9.62 26.49 -5.80
CA TYR A 139 10.38 25.31 -5.39
C TYR A 139 11.00 24.57 -6.59
N CYS A 140 10.24 24.34 -7.66
CA CYS A 140 10.74 23.71 -8.89
C CYS A 140 11.85 24.53 -9.55
N CYS A 141 11.69 25.86 -9.65
CA CYS A 141 12.71 26.75 -10.17
C CYS A 141 13.98 26.72 -9.31
N LEU A 142 13.85 26.79 -7.97
CA LEU A 142 14.99 26.70 -7.06
C LEU A 142 15.70 25.34 -7.19
N ALA A 143 14.95 24.24 -7.18
CA ALA A 143 15.50 22.90 -7.34
C ALA A 143 16.20 22.74 -8.71
N GLY A 144 15.61 23.26 -9.78
CA GLY A 144 16.18 23.29 -11.12
C GLY A 144 17.48 24.10 -11.18
N LEU A 145 17.50 25.30 -10.60
CA LEU A 145 18.70 26.14 -10.53
C LEU A 145 19.83 25.47 -9.73
N VAL A 146 19.52 24.93 -8.54
CA VAL A 146 20.51 24.23 -7.71
C VAL A 146 21.05 22.99 -8.43
N THR A 147 20.18 22.22 -9.08
CA THR A 147 20.58 21.01 -9.82
C THR A 147 21.40 21.37 -11.06
N GLY A 148 21.00 22.38 -11.83
CA GLY A 148 21.72 22.84 -13.02
C GLY A 148 23.13 23.36 -12.68
N ARG A 149 23.23 24.25 -11.68
CA ARG A 149 24.54 24.76 -11.20
C ARG A 149 25.39 23.65 -10.58
N GLY A 150 24.77 22.72 -9.87
CA GLY A 150 25.45 21.54 -9.35
C GLY A 150 26.01 20.65 -10.46
N TYR A 151 25.22 20.40 -11.50
CA TYR A 151 25.63 19.62 -12.66
C TYR A 151 26.80 20.28 -13.41
N GLU A 152 26.72 21.58 -13.69
CA GLU A 152 27.82 22.36 -14.29
C GLU A 152 29.09 22.23 -13.44
N TRP A 153 28.96 22.36 -12.12
CA TRP A 153 30.10 22.23 -11.21
C TRP A 153 30.71 20.82 -11.19
N VAL A 154 29.87 19.78 -11.18
CA VAL A 154 30.34 18.38 -11.20
C VAL A 154 31.02 18.04 -12.53
N SER A 155 30.40 18.42 -13.66
CA SER A 155 30.89 18.15 -15.01
C SER A 155 32.14 18.95 -15.39
N ALA A 156 32.40 20.08 -14.73
CA ALA A 156 33.67 20.81 -14.86
C ALA A 156 34.90 20.08 -14.23
N GLY A 157 34.71 18.90 -13.63
CA GLY A 157 35.81 18.10 -13.09
C GLY A 157 36.58 17.34 -14.18
N SER A 158 37.91 17.43 -14.19
CA SER A 158 38.74 16.66 -15.11
C SER A 158 39.04 15.25 -14.57
N GLY A 159 38.63 14.23 -15.32
CA GLY A 159 38.86 12.82 -15.00
C GLY A 159 37.91 12.23 -13.95
N LEU A 160 37.83 10.89 -13.93
CA LEU A 160 36.81 10.13 -13.19
C LEU A 160 36.84 10.37 -11.67
N ARG A 161 38.03 10.48 -11.08
CA ARG A 161 38.18 10.74 -9.63
C ARG A 161 37.65 12.10 -9.21
N ASN A 162 37.90 13.15 -10.00
CA ASN A 162 37.43 14.50 -9.66
C ASN A 162 35.91 14.62 -9.84
N VAL A 163 35.37 14.05 -10.93
CA VAL A 163 33.92 13.98 -11.14
C VAL A 163 33.24 13.24 -9.98
N TYR A 164 33.80 12.10 -9.56
CA TYR A 164 33.30 11.34 -8.41
C TYR A 164 33.31 12.16 -7.12
N LEU A 165 34.43 12.80 -6.76
CA LEU A 165 34.53 13.59 -5.54
C LEU A 165 33.57 14.79 -5.54
N ARG A 166 33.43 15.48 -6.68
CA ARG A 166 32.46 16.57 -6.83
C ARG A 166 31.03 16.05 -6.72
N ALA A 167 30.71 14.91 -7.33
CA ALA A 167 29.39 14.30 -7.20
C ALA A 167 29.05 13.92 -5.75
N VAL A 168 30.01 13.36 -5.00
CA VAL A 168 29.86 13.07 -3.56
C VAL A 168 29.60 14.35 -2.78
N LEU A 169 30.37 15.41 -3.01
CA LEU A 169 30.23 16.68 -2.28
C LEU A 169 28.91 17.36 -2.59
N PHE A 170 28.57 17.53 -3.87
CA PHE A 170 27.33 18.20 -4.28
C PHE A 170 26.10 17.40 -3.86
N GLY A 171 26.04 16.11 -4.20
CA GLY A 171 24.88 15.30 -3.87
C GLY A 171 24.76 15.03 -2.37
N GLY A 172 25.88 14.99 -1.64
CA GLY A 172 25.89 14.95 -0.19
C GLY A 172 25.33 16.23 0.44
N ALA A 173 25.81 17.40 0.01
CA ALA A 173 25.28 18.69 0.46
C ALA A 173 23.79 18.85 0.10
N GLY A 174 23.39 18.44 -1.11
CA GLY A 174 22.01 18.44 -1.57
C GLY A 174 21.11 17.55 -0.71
N LEU A 175 21.55 16.34 -0.38
CA LEU A 175 20.81 15.44 0.50
C LEU A 175 20.65 16.03 1.91
N VAL A 176 21.71 16.58 2.50
CA VAL A 176 21.63 17.24 3.81
C VAL A 176 20.67 18.43 3.75
N GLY A 177 20.76 19.24 2.70
CA GLY A 177 19.85 20.36 2.45
C GLY A 177 18.40 19.92 2.36
N LEU A 178 18.10 18.89 1.57
CA LEU A 178 16.74 18.31 1.44
C LEU A 178 16.23 17.70 2.75
N CYS A 179 17.12 17.19 3.61
CA CYS A 179 16.77 16.69 4.93
C CYS A 179 16.44 17.80 5.93
N ILE A 180 17.26 18.86 5.97
CA ILE A 180 17.12 19.97 6.93
C ILE A 180 16.01 20.94 6.51
N PHE A 181 15.79 21.14 5.22
CA PHE A 181 14.87 22.15 4.70
C PHE A 181 13.43 21.99 5.21
N PRO A 182 12.79 20.80 5.21
CA PRO A 182 11.46 20.63 5.78
C PRO A 182 11.41 20.84 7.30
N ILE A 183 12.50 20.54 8.01
CA ILE A 183 12.61 20.78 9.45
C ILE A 183 12.59 22.29 9.71
N ALA A 184 13.46 23.04 9.03
CA ALA A 184 13.51 24.50 9.13
C ALA A 184 12.16 25.13 8.73
N ALA A 185 11.59 24.73 7.60
CA ALA A 185 10.30 25.22 7.11
C ALA A 185 9.17 24.97 8.12
N LYS A 186 9.13 23.78 8.75
CA LYS A 186 8.15 23.47 9.81
C LYS A 186 8.30 24.42 11.00
N TRP A 187 9.51 24.61 11.51
CA TRP A 187 9.75 25.47 12.68
C TRP A 187 9.50 26.96 12.39
N ILE A 188 9.77 27.42 11.17
CA ILE A 188 9.54 28.81 10.75
C ILE A 188 8.05 29.09 10.46
N LEU A 189 7.38 28.22 9.69
CA LEU A 189 6.01 28.48 9.20
C LEU A 189 4.95 28.13 10.24
N ILE A 190 5.19 27.11 11.07
CA ILE A 190 4.20 26.58 12.01
C ILE A 190 4.65 26.74 13.47
N GLY A 191 5.92 26.44 13.77
CA GLY A 191 6.41 26.33 15.14
C GLY A 191 6.04 24.98 15.76
N ARG A 192 5.34 24.98 16.90
CA ARG A 192 4.85 23.76 17.57
C ARG A 192 3.39 23.50 17.19
N TRP A 193 3.10 22.29 16.71
CA TRP A 193 1.72 21.85 16.49
C TRP A 193 0.95 21.80 17.82
N LYS A 194 -0.30 22.26 17.78
CA LYS A 194 -1.27 22.18 18.87
C LYS A 194 -2.50 21.45 18.37
N SER A 195 -3.23 20.78 19.26
CA SER A 195 -4.57 20.26 18.93
C SER A 195 -5.50 21.44 18.65
N ARG A 196 -6.05 21.49 17.43
CA ARG A 196 -6.96 22.54 16.97
C ARG A 196 -7.65 22.12 15.67
N GLU A 197 -8.70 22.85 15.35
CA GLU A 197 -9.37 22.74 14.07
C GLU A 197 -9.26 24.05 13.27
N PHE A 198 -9.03 23.95 11.97
CA PHE A 198 -9.00 25.11 11.09
C PHE A 198 -9.57 24.79 9.70
N PRO A 199 -10.20 25.75 9.01
CA PRO A 199 -10.81 25.54 7.70
C PRO A 199 -9.76 25.27 6.61
N ILE A 200 -10.14 24.47 5.61
CA ILE A 200 -9.36 24.32 4.39
C ILE A 200 -9.35 25.64 3.59
N TRP A 201 -8.34 25.84 2.73
CA TRP A 201 -8.14 27.04 1.91
C TRP A 201 -7.82 28.36 2.65
N GLY A 202 -7.66 28.33 3.99
CA GLY A 202 -7.14 29.47 4.76
C GLY A 202 -5.62 29.57 4.76
N LEU A 203 -5.07 30.66 5.29
CA LEU A 203 -3.61 30.85 5.43
C LEU A 203 -2.97 29.77 6.32
N THR A 204 -3.65 29.35 7.38
CA THR A 204 -3.21 28.25 8.24
C THR A 204 -3.13 26.93 7.46
N TYR A 205 -4.10 26.67 6.59
CA TYR A 205 -4.11 25.52 5.70
C TYR A 205 -2.97 25.60 4.68
N LEU A 206 -2.70 26.77 4.10
CA LEU A 206 -1.56 26.95 3.19
C LEU A 206 -0.24 26.59 3.87
N ARG A 207 0.01 27.10 5.09
CA ARG A 207 1.22 26.78 5.88
C ARG A 207 1.30 25.28 6.17
N PHE A 208 0.18 24.66 6.57
CA PHE A 208 0.09 23.22 6.79
C PHE A 208 0.40 22.43 5.51
N TRP A 209 -0.18 22.81 4.39
CA TRP A 209 0.04 22.19 3.09
C TRP A 209 1.50 22.28 2.67
N THR A 210 2.13 23.45 2.80
CA THR A 210 3.54 23.64 2.46
C THR A 210 4.43 22.69 3.26
N VAL A 211 4.26 22.64 4.59
CA VAL A 211 5.04 21.74 5.45
C VAL A 211 4.76 20.27 5.13
N LYS A 212 3.48 19.89 4.95
CA LYS A 212 3.07 18.54 4.56
C LYS A 212 3.76 18.10 3.26
N THR A 213 3.73 18.93 2.23
CA THR A 213 4.34 18.64 0.92
C THR A 213 5.85 18.48 1.06
N LEU A 214 6.53 19.38 1.78
CA LEU A 214 7.98 19.30 2.00
C LEU A 214 8.40 18.07 2.80
N VAL A 215 7.64 17.70 3.83
CA VAL A 215 7.90 16.51 4.65
C VAL A 215 7.66 15.23 3.83
N HIS A 216 6.62 15.19 3.00
CA HIS A 216 6.34 14.04 2.13
C HIS A 216 7.36 13.86 0.99
N ALA A 217 7.92 14.95 0.48
CA ALA A 217 8.96 14.92 -0.55
C ALA A 217 10.36 14.56 0.01
N ASN A 218 10.51 14.44 1.33
CA ASN A 218 11.79 14.28 1.97
C ASN A 218 12.40 12.87 1.76
N PRO A 219 13.72 12.76 1.46
CA PRO A 219 14.38 11.48 1.20
C PRO A 219 14.51 10.57 2.45
N MET A 220 14.24 11.05 3.66
CA MET A 220 14.27 10.23 4.88
C MET A 220 13.24 9.09 4.88
N ILE A 221 12.25 9.11 3.99
CA ILE A 221 11.34 7.98 3.78
C ILE A 221 12.07 6.70 3.34
N PHE A 222 13.22 6.81 2.69
CA PHE A 222 14.05 5.65 2.33
C PHE A 222 14.77 5.02 3.54
N PHE A 223 14.81 5.73 4.67
CA PHE A 223 15.41 5.29 5.94
C PHE A 223 14.37 4.68 6.90
N VAL A 224 13.15 4.37 6.45
CA VAL A 224 12.18 3.65 7.27
C VAL A 224 12.75 2.29 7.75
N GLY A 225 12.62 2.01 9.05
CA GLY A 225 13.28 0.90 9.74
C GLY A 225 14.75 1.16 10.09
N ASN A 226 15.26 2.38 9.93
CA ASN A 226 16.58 2.82 10.35
C ASN A 226 16.47 3.78 11.55
N PRO A 227 17.40 3.76 12.53
CA PRO A 227 17.38 4.71 13.65
C PRO A 227 17.43 6.19 13.23
N LEU A 228 17.98 6.51 12.06
CA LEU A 228 18.02 7.88 11.53
C LEU A 228 16.63 8.47 11.27
N TYR A 229 15.66 7.63 10.88
CA TYR A 229 14.29 8.08 10.67
C TYR A 229 13.64 8.55 11.97
N VAL A 230 13.94 7.87 13.09
CA VAL A 230 13.50 8.30 14.42
C VAL A 230 14.12 9.64 14.82
N LEU A 231 15.40 9.87 14.50
CA LEU A 231 16.05 11.16 14.76
C LEU A 231 15.43 12.29 13.93
N TYR A 232 15.08 12.02 12.67
CA TYR A 232 14.38 12.97 11.81
C TYR A 232 13.00 13.36 12.38
N LEU A 233 12.19 12.38 12.78
CA LEU A 233 10.87 12.66 13.39
C LEU A 233 11.00 13.44 14.70
N ARG A 234 12.03 13.16 15.52
CA ARG A 234 12.32 13.96 16.72
C ARG A 234 12.71 15.39 16.38
N ALA A 235 13.52 15.61 15.34
CA ALA A 235 13.88 16.95 14.89
C ALA A 235 12.68 17.76 14.38
N LEU A 236 11.68 17.09 13.81
CA LEU A 236 10.39 17.68 13.47
C LEU A 236 9.50 17.95 14.70
N GLY A 237 9.82 17.42 15.88
CA GLY A 237 9.11 17.69 17.14
C GLY A 237 8.44 16.49 17.81
N ALA A 238 8.50 15.29 17.22
CA ALA A 238 7.87 14.09 17.81
C ALA A 238 8.60 13.62 19.07
N ARG A 239 7.83 13.13 20.05
CA ARG A 239 8.37 12.62 21.33
C ARG A 239 8.52 11.11 21.26
N ILE A 240 9.67 10.65 20.79
CA ILE A 240 9.92 9.21 20.56
C ILE A 240 10.94 8.68 21.56
N GLY A 241 10.60 7.61 22.29
CA GLY A 241 11.44 6.94 23.28
C GLY A 241 12.63 6.17 22.67
N LYS A 242 13.46 5.59 23.53
CA LYS A 242 14.63 4.79 23.10
C LYS A 242 14.18 3.45 22.52
N GLY A 243 14.83 2.99 21.46
CA GLY A 243 14.60 1.67 20.88
C GLY A 243 13.26 1.45 20.16
N VAL A 244 12.56 2.53 19.83
CA VAL A 244 11.40 2.49 18.95
C VAL A 244 11.82 2.09 17.54
N THR A 245 11.05 1.22 16.91
CA THR A 245 11.26 0.78 15.53
C THR A 245 10.02 1.06 14.69
N ILE A 246 10.17 1.86 13.64
CA ILE A 246 9.06 2.29 12.77
C ILE A 246 9.32 1.76 11.36
N PHE A 247 8.42 0.90 10.87
CA PHE A 247 8.45 0.32 9.52
C PHE A 247 7.43 0.93 8.57
N SER A 248 6.51 1.76 9.08
CA SER A 248 5.56 2.50 8.23
C SER A 248 6.23 3.61 7.45
N ARG A 249 5.82 3.73 6.19
CA ARG A 249 6.20 4.83 5.28
C ARG A 249 5.28 6.04 5.42
N THR A 250 4.20 5.93 6.20
CA THR A 250 3.31 7.05 6.49
C THR A 250 4.02 8.03 7.42
N ILE A 251 4.27 9.25 6.94
CA ILE A 251 4.96 10.28 7.73
C ILE A 251 3.91 11.14 8.47
N PRO A 252 3.99 11.26 9.81
CA PRO A 252 3.14 12.17 10.57
C PRO A 252 3.49 13.62 10.22
N VAL A 253 2.48 14.44 9.89
CA VAL A 253 2.69 15.87 9.58
C VAL A 253 2.68 16.69 10.87
N CYS A 254 1.76 16.39 11.78
CA CYS A 254 1.62 17.07 13.06
C CYS A 254 2.49 16.40 14.14
N THR A 255 3.79 16.36 13.88
CA THR A 255 4.80 15.62 14.65
C THR A 255 4.81 15.94 16.15
N ASP A 256 4.59 17.18 16.58
CA ASP A 256 4.60 17.53 18.01
C ASP A 256 3.45 16.88 18.81
N LEU A 257 2.41 16.39 18.13
CA LEU A 257 1.26 15.72 18.74
C LEU A 257 1.46 14.20 18.84
N LEU A 258 2.57 13.67 18.32
CA LEU A 258 2.93 12.26 18.36
C LEU A 258 3.84 11.96 19.55
N THR A 259 3.40 11.06 20.42
CA THR A 259 4.20 10.51 21.51
C THR A 259 4.30 9.01 21.37
N ILE A 260 5.53 8.48 21.42
CA ILE A 260 5.80 7.04 21.32
C ILE A 260 6.77 6.64 22.44
N GLY A 261 6.36 5.73 23.32
CA GLY A 261 7.19 5.21 24.40
C GLY A 261 8.33 4.32 23.91
N ALA A 262 9.28 4.02 24.81
CA ALA A 262 10.45 3.20 24.49
C ALA A 262 10.04 1.78 24.08
N GLY A 263 10.80 1.14 23.20
CA GLY A 263 10.57 -0.26 22.80
C GLY A 263 9.36 -0.51 21.89
N THR A 264 8.58 0.52 21.55
CA THR A 264 7.40 0.38 20.68
C THR A 264 7.76 0.02 19.24
N VAL A 265 6.97 -0.88 18.65
CA VAL A 265 7.12 -1.37 17.27
C VAL A 265 5.90 -0.96 16.46
N ILE A 266 6.14 -0.24 15.36
CA ILE A 266 5.11 0.13 14.39
C ILE A 266 5.39 -0.57 13.07
N ARG A 267 4.49 -1.47 12.65
CA ARG A 267 4.61 -2.23 11.40
C ARG A 267 4.40 -1.35 10.17
N LYS A 268 4.67 -1.91 8.98
CA LYS A 268 4.50 -1.18 7.72
C LYS A 268 3.03 -0.81 7.48
N ASP A 269 2.82 0.22 6.68
CA ASP A 269 1.49 0.71 6.29
C ASP A 269 0.54 1.07 7.44
N ALA A 270 1.06 1.29 8.66
CA ALA A 270 0.30 1.85 9.76
C ALA A 270 0.14 3.37 9.57
N PHE A 271 -1.07 3.89 9.78
CA PHE A 271 -1.41 5.30 9.68
C PHE A 271 -1.50 5.92 11.07
N PHE A 272 -0.73 6.99 11.31
CA PHE A 272 -0.69 7.74 12.58
C PHE A 272 -0.40 9.21 12.29
N LEU A 273 -1.23 9.81 11.44
CA LEU A 273 -0.95 11.11 10.81
C LEU A 273 -0.97 12.31 11.77
N CYS A 274 -1.64 12.17 12.92
CA CYS A 274 -1.93 13.24 13.90
C CYS A 274 -2.77 14.40 13.32
N TYR A 275 -3.45 14.17 12.20
CA TYR A 275 -4.49 15.04 11.66
C TYR A 275 -5.50 14.22 10.85
N ARG A 276 -6.72 14.73 10.72
CA ARG A 276 -7.72 14.26 9.77
C ARG A 276 -8.38 15.42 9.05
N ALA A 277 -8.84 15.18 7.83
CA ALA A 277 -9.69 16.12 7.10
C ALA A 277 -11.14 15.68 7.28
N HIS A 278 -11.97 16.54 7.84
CA HIS A 278 -13.38 16.27 8.11
C HIS A 278 -14.21 17.52 7.83
N ALA A 279 -15.31 17.40 7.10
CA ALA A 279 -16.27 18.49 6.86
C ALA A 279 -15.65 19.83 6.40
N GLY A 280 -14.65 19.80 5.50
CA GLY A 280 -13.99 21.02 5.03
C GLY A 280 -13.05 21.67 6.05
N ARG A 281 -12.64 20.93 7.07
CA ARG A 281 -11.71 21.38 8.10
C ARG A 281 -10.59 20.36 8.29
N ILE A 282 -9.44 20.85 8.74
CA ILE A 282 -8.34 20.02 9.21
C ILE A 282 -8.40 20.03 10.73
N GLN A 283 -8.55 18.85 11.31
CA GLN A 283 -8.52 18.61 12.75
C GLN A 283 -7.18 17.98 13.08
N THR A 284 -6.41 18.61 13.97
CA THR A 284 -5.14 18.08 14.47
C THR A 284 -5.35 17.56 15.88
N GLY A 285 -4.80 16.39 16.21
CA GLY A 285 -4.98 15.79 17.53
C GLY A 285 -3.88 14.79 17.89
N HIS A 286 -3.93 14.32 19.13
CA HIS A 286 -2.84 13.57 19.73
C HIS A 286 -2.87 12.09 19.34
N VAL A 287 -1.70 11.48 19.17
CA VAL A 287 -1.57 10.02 19.12
C VAL A 287 -0.51 9.64 20.14
N THR A 288 -0.92 8.92 21.18
CA THR A 288 -0.05 8.58 22.31
C THR A 288 0.11 7.07 22.43
N LEU A 289 1.32 6.58 22.19
CA LEU A 289 1.68 5.17 22.37
C LEU A 289 2.59 5.05 23.59
N GLY A 290 2.26 4.16 24.51
CA GLY A 290 3.06 3.80 25.67
C GLY A 290 4.36 3.07 25.31
N ARG A 291 5.02 2.50 26.32
CA ARG A 291 6.23 1.66 26.19
C ARG A 291 5.87 0.26 25.69
N ASP A 292 6.75 -0.33 24.88
CA ASP A 292 6.63 -1.70 24.39
C ASP A 292 5.30 -2.01 23.69
N VAL A 293 4.70 -1.00 23.07
CA VAL A 293 3.45 -1.13 22.31
C VAL A 293 3.72 -1.82 20.97
N PHE A 294 2.78 -2.65 20.53
CA PHE A 294 2.78 -3.22 19.19
C PHE A 294 1.64 -2.64 18.36
N VAL A 295 1.98 -2.00 17.23
CA VAL A 295 1.01 -1.52 16.24
C VAL A 295 1.14 -2.37 14.98
N GLY A 296 0.07 -3.11 14.69
CA GLY A 296 -0.05 -4.01 13.55
C GLY A 296 0.10 -3.33 12.19
N GLU A 297 0.17 -4.17 11.17
CA GLU A 297 0.30 -3.73 9.78
C GLU A 297 -1.05 -3.28 9.22
N LYS A 298 -1.07 -2.26 8.37
CA LYS A 298 -2.31 -1.68 7.81
C LYS A 298 -3.31 -1.21 8.87
N THR A 299 -2.83 -0.79 10.02
CA THR A 299 -3.67 -0.22 11.07
C THR A 299 -3.89 1.27 10.86
N VAL A 300 -5.01 1.78 11.33
CA VAL A 300 -5.31 3.21 11.35
C VAL A 300 -5.46 3.69 12.79
N LEU A 301 -4.63 4.65 13.18
CA LEU A 301 -4.76 5.38 14.45
C LEU A 301 -5.31 6.76 14.12
N ASP A 302 -6.58 7.00 14.45
CA ASP A 302 -7.17 8.33 14.32
C ASP A 302 -6.62 9.30 15.38
N ILE A 303 -6.94 10.58 15.25
CA ILE A 303 -6.60 11.60 16.23
C ILE A 303 -7.27 11.35 17.59
N ASP A 304 -6.59 11.78 18.64
CA ASP A 304 -7.01 11.64 20.04
C ASP A 304 -7.20 10.18 20.46
N THR A 305 -6.30 9.32 19.96
CA THR A 305 -6.19 7.90 20.35
C THR A 305 -5.01 7.68 21.27
N SER A 306 -5.12 6.68 22.14
CA SER A 306 -3.99 6.27 22.98
C SER A 306 -3.91 4.77 23.22
N MET A 307 -2.69 4.29 23.45
CA MET A 307 -2.39 2.91 23.81
C MET A 307 -1.49 2.90 25.05
N GLY A 308 -1.90 2.20 26.10
CA GLY A 308 -1.14 2.01 27.32
C GLY A 308 0.14 1.19 27.10
N ASP A 309 0.96 1.05 28.15
CA ASP A 309 2.19 0.27 28.06
C ASP A 309 1.87 -1.20 27.71
N ARG A 310 2.73 -1.84 26.89
CA ARG A 310 2.62 -3.24 26.45
C ARG A 310 1.32 -3.59 25.71
N ALA A 311 0.52 -2.58 25.36
CA ALA A 311 -0.70 -2.76 24.59
C ALA A 311 -0.39 -3.22 23.15
N GLN A 312 -1.31 -4.01 22.57
CA GLN A 312 -1.16 -4.53 21.22
C GLN A 312 -2.39 -4.22 20.38
N LEU A 313 -2.16 -3.75 19.15
CA LEU A 313 -3.18 -3.59 18.12
C LEU A 313 -2.88 -4.53 16.96
N GLY A 314 -3.83 -5.39 16.64
CA GLY A 314 -3.72 -6.38 15.56
C GLY A 314 -3.60 -5.75 14.18
N HIS A 315 -3.25 -6.57 13.18
CA HIS A 315 -3.19 -6.14 11.79
C HIS A 315 -4.58 -5.71 11.28
N THR A 316 -4.62 -4.82 10.29
CA THR A 316 -5.87 -4.32 9.65
C THR A 316 -6.91 -3.87 10.67
N SER A 317 -6.47 -3.16 11.70
CA SER A 317 -7.32 -2.69 12.81
C SER A 317 -7.36 -1.16 12.87
N ALA A 318 -8.46 -0.59 13.36
CA ALA A 318 -8.65 0.85 13.42
C ALA A 318 -9.03 1.31 14.84
N LEU A 319 -8.21 2.20 15.41
CA LEU A 319 -8.58 2.98 16.59
C LEU A 319 -9.29 4.26 16.12
N GLN A 320 -10.56 4.36 16.47
CA GLN A 320 -11.39 5.53 16.24
C GLN A 320 -11.05 6.63 17.23
N SER A 321 -11.33 7.90 16.88
CA SER A 321 -11.07 9.03 17.77
C SER A 321 -11.68 8.83 19.15
N GLY A 322 -10.89 9.11 20.20
CA GLY A 322 -11.25 8.92 21.60
C GLY A 322 -11.07 7.49 22.13
N GLN A 323 -10.78 6.50 21.28
CA GLN A 323 -10.50 5.14 21.77
C GLN A 323 -9.15 5.06 22.47
N VAL A 324 -9.16 4.33 23.59
CA VAL A 324 -7.98 4.05 24.41
C VAL A 324 -7.85 2.54 24.57
N VAL A 325 -6.68 2.00 24.20
CA VAL A 325 -6.32 0.62 24.52
C VAL A 325 -5.60 0.63 25.89
N PRO A 326 -6.16 0.01 26.94
CA PRO A 326 -5.52 -0.02 28.25
C PRO A 326 -4.19 -0.78 28.25
N GLU A 327 -3.40 -0.61 29.32
CA GLU A 327 -2.14 -1.33 29.55
C GLU A 327 -2.35 -2.85 29.47
N ASP A 328 -1.37 -3.57 28.91
CA ASP A 328 -1.37 -5.03 28.72
C ASP A 328 -2.53 -5.62 27.90
N GLN A 329 -3.42 -4.79 27.35
CA GLN A 329 -4.54 -5.27 26.55
C GLN A 329 -4.19 -5.41 25.07
N ARG A 330 -4.92 -6.31 24.42
CA ARG A 330 -4.75 -6.64 23.00
C ARG A 330 -6.07 -6.42 22.29
N TRP A 331 -6.05 -5.67 21.20
CA TRP A 331 -7.24 -5.24 20.47
C TRP A 331 -7.08 -5.51 18.97
N HIS A 332 -8.18 -5.72 18.24
CA HIS A 332 -8.19 -5.90 16.79
C HIS A 332 -9.55 -5.56 16.16
N GLY A 333 -9.58 -5.35 14.85
CA GLY A 333 -10.81 -5.05 14.09
C GLY A 333 -11.00 -3.55 13.82
N SER A 334 -12.09 -3.22 13.12
CA SER A 334 -12.47 -1.85 12.78
C SER A 334 -13.99 -1.66 13.01
N PRO A 335 -14.40 -1.01 14.11
CA PRO A 335 -13.57 -0.46 15.18
C PRO A 335 -12.84 -1.56 15.96
N ALA A 336 -11.71 -1.21 16.58
CA ALA A 336 -10.95 -2.20 17.34
C ALA A 336 -11.72 -2.63 18.61
N GLN A 337 -11.64 -3.93 18.91
CA GLN A 337 -12.24 -4.57 20.07
C GLN A 337 -11.22 -5.48 20.73
N ARG A 338 -11.42 -5.78 22.03
CA ARG A 338 -10.52 -6.65 22.78
C ARG A 338 -10.42 -8.05 22.17
N THR A 339 -9.21 -8.61 22.21
CA THR A 339 -8.90 -9.97 21.82
C THR A 339 -7.88 -10.58 22.78
N GLU A 340 -7.78 -11.89 22.77
CA GLU A 340 -6.78 -12.63 23.56
C GLU A 340 -5.54 -12.97 22.71
N PHE A 341 -5.61 -12.74 21.39
CA PHE A 341 -4.55 -13.10 20.46
C PHE A 341 -3.27 -12.28 20.66
N ASP A 342 -2.13 -12.97 20.78
CA ASP A 342 -0.81 -12.34 20.91
C ASP A 342 -0.20 -12.06 19.53
N TYR A 343 -0.01 -10.78 19.23
CA TYR A 343 0.60 -10.34 17.98
C TYR A 343 2.13 -10.24 18.08
N LEU A 344 2.71 -10.24 19.29
CA LEU A 344 4.14 -10.18 19.49
C LEU A 344 4.72 -11.59 19.67
N SER A 345 5.15 -12.20 18.57
CA SER A 345 5.52 -13.61 18.53
C SER A 345 7.00 -13.91 18.81
N ILE A 346 7.82 -12.89 19.07
CA ILE A 346 9.26 -13.01 19.28
C ILE A 346 9.77 -12.14 20.43
N ALA A 347 10.66 -12.71 21.23
CA ALA A 347 11.33 -11.99 22.30
C ALA A 347 12.41 -11.02 21.74
N PRO A 348 12.63 -9.87 22.41
CA PRO A 348 13.77 -9.01 22.17
C PRO A 348 15.11 -9.77 22.22
N ALA A 349 16.07 -9.39 21.37
CA ALA A 349 17.44 -9.90 21.40
C ALA A 349 18.41 -8.79 21.80
N ALA A 350 19.63 -9.16 22.21
CA ALA A 350 20.65 -8.19 22.57
C ALA A 350 20.99 -7.28 21.37
N CYS A 351 20.64 -5.99 21.49
CA CYS A 351 20.88 -4.98 20.46
C CYS A 351 21.38 -3.69 21.12
N GLY A 352 22.71 -3.50 21.13
CA GLY A 352 23.35 -2.34 21.74
C GLY A 352 23.19 -1.05 20.93
N THR A 353 23.35 0.10 21.60
CA THR A 353 23.32 1.43 20.97
C THR A 353 24.39 1.59 19.89
N LEU A 354 25.59 1.03 20.10
CA LEU A 354 26.68 1.03 19.11
C LEU A 354 26.28 0.37 17.79
N ARG A 355 25.57 -0.76 17.86
CA ARG A 355 25.09 -1.48 16.67
C ARG A 355 24.09 -0.64 15.88
N ARG A 356 23.16 0.03 16.57
CA ARG A 356 22.19 0.95 15.98
C ARG A 356 22.86 2.16 15.33
N ALA A 357 23.81 2.78 16.04
CA ALA A 357 24.57 3.92 15.54
C ALA A 357 25.43 3.54 14.33
N GLY A 358 26.14 2.41 14.39
CA GLY A 358 26.94 1.88 13.29
C GLY A 358 26.11 1.57 12.05
N TYR A 359 24.92 0.97 12.21
CA TYR A 359 24.00 0.73 11.11
C TYR A 359 23.51 2.03 10.46
N GLY A 360 23.16 3.03 11.27
CA GLY A 360 22.82 4.38 10.80
C GLY A 360 23.96 5.00 10.00
N LEU A 361 25.17 5.01 10.56
CA LEU A 361 26.37 5.54 9.93
C LEU A 361 26.67 4.84 8.60
N ILE A 362 26.68 3.51 8.56
CA ILE A 362 26.90 2.74 7.32
C ILE A 362 25.85 3.09 6.27
N SER A 363 24.58 3.26 6.66
CA SER A 363 23.52 3.63 5.73
C SER A 363 23.75 5.02 5.13
N VAL A 364 24.20 5.98 5.94
CA VAL A 364 24.60 7.32 5.47
C VAL A 364 25.78 7.19 4.52
N LEU A 365 26.85 6.49 4.90
CA LEU A 365 28.03 6.30 4.06
C LEU A 365 27.66 5.65 2.71
N GLN A 366 26.79 4.64 2.70
CA GLN A 366 26.28 4.05 1.45
C GLN A 366 25.54 5.06 0.58
N VAL A 367 24.68 5.90 1.16
CA VAL A 367 23.99 6.92 0.38
C VAL A 367 24.98 7.94 -0.20
N PHE A 368 25.92 8.44 0.59
CA PHE A 368 26.86 9.48 0.16
C PHE A 368 27.92 8.98 -0.82
N PHE A 369 28.48 7.78 -0.60
CA PHE A 369 29.62 7.29 -1.36
C PHE A 369 29.26 6.27 -2.44
N LEU A 370 28.08 5.65 -2.37
CA LEU A 370 27.66 4.67 -3.38
C LEU A 370 26.47 5.18 -4.19
N TYR A 371 25.33 5.44 -3.56
CA TYR A 371 24.10 5.72 -4.31
C TYR A 371 24.12 7.10 -4.98
N VAL A 372 24.51 8.16 -4.26
CA VAL A 372 24.55 9.52 -4.82
C VAL A 372 25.51 9.61 -6.03
N PRO A 373 26.76 9.12 -5.96
CA PRO A 373 27.67 9.18 -7.10
C PRO A 373 27.23 8.28 -8.25
N LEU A 374 26.63 7.12 -7.95
CA LEU A 374 26.09 6.25 -8.99
C LEU A 374 24.94 6.93 -9.74
N THR A 375 24.06 7.64 -9.04
CA THR A 375 22.95 8.34 -9.69
C THR A 375 23.43 9.58 -10.46
N VAL A 376 24.22 10.45 -9.84
CA VAL A 376 24.65 11.72 -10.46
C VAL A 376 25.76 11.49 -11.49
N GLY A 377 26.82 10.80 -11.09
CA GLY A 377 27.98 10.50 -11.94
C GLY A 377 27.68 9.41 -12.96
N GLY A 378 26.90 8.38 -12.61
CA GLY A 378 26.51 7.34 -13.56
C GLY A 378 25.58 7.87 -14.66
N ALA A 379 24.64 8.77 -14.33
CA ALA A 379 23.83 9.44 -15.35
C ALA A 379 24.69 10.31 -16.27
N TYR A 380 25.66 11.07 -15.71
CA TYR A 380 26.61 11.84 -16.51
C TYR A 380 27.41 10.94 -17.45
N MET A 381 27.99 9.85 -16.95
CA MET A 381 28.77 8.90 -17.75
C MET A 381 27.92 8.25 -18.84
N LEU A 382 26.67 7.88 -18.54
CA LEU A 382 25.75 7.34 -19.53
C LEU A 382 25.48 8.34 -20.65
N ILE A 383 25.31 9.63 -20.32
CA ILE A 383 25.06 10.68 -21.32
C ILE A 383 26.32 10.96 -22.15
N THR A 384 27.51 10.96 -21.56
CA THR A 384 28.76 11.31 -22.26
C THR A 384 29.32 10.18 -23.12
N GLU A 385 29.19 8.93 -22.65
CA GLU A 385 29.77 7.75 -23.30
C GLU A 385 28.84 7.14 -24.36
N VAL A 386 27.53 7.40 -24.29
CA VAL A 386 26.59 6.96 -25.32
C VAL A 386 26.43 8.08 -26.36
N PRO A 387 27.00 7.94 -27.57
CA PRO A 387 27.05 9.03 -28.56
C PRO A 387 25.65 9.51 -28.98
N GLU A 388 24.68 8.59 -29.03
CA GLU A 388 23.28 8.89 -29.33
C GLU A 388 22.64 9.80 -28.26
N LEU A 389 22.87 9.53 -26.97
CA LEU A 389 22.38 10.39 -25.88
C LEU A 389 23.03 11.77 -25.91
N ARG A 390 24.34 11.83 -26.17
CA ARG A 390 25.08 13.09 -26.27
C ARG A 390 24.55 13.97 -27.40
N ASN A 391 24.25 13.37 -28.55
CA ASN A 391 23.69 14.09 -29.69
C ASN A 391 22.26 14.56 -29.42
N LEU A 392 21.46 13.78 -28.68
CA LEU A 392 20.07 14.10 -28.36
C LEU A 392 19.91 15.15 -27.26
N LEU A 393 20.82 15.16 -26.28
CA LEU A 393 20.81 16.06 -25.10
C LEU A 393 21.85 17.20 -25.21
N GLY A 394 22.48 17.34 -26.37
CA GLY A 394 23.46 18.40 -26.65
C GLY A 394 22.83 19.79 -26.69
N PRO A 395 23.63 20.85 -26.51
CA PRO A 395 23.15 22.25 -26.50
C PRO A 395 22.65 22.74 -27.87
N ASP A 396 22.93 22.02 -28.96
CA ASP A 396 22.53 22.38 -30.31
C ASP A 396 21.03 22.10 -30.54
N MET A 397 20.18 23.06 -30.17
CA MET A 397 18.71 23.04 -30.30
C MET A 397 18.18 23.04 -31.75
N VAL A 398 18.97 22.59 -32.73
CA VAL A 398 18.62 22.56 -34.17
C VAL A 398 17.85 21.27 -34.54
N GLY A 399 17.82 20.26 -33.66
CA GLY A 399 17.30 18.93 -33.97
C GLY A 399 15.78 18.72 -33.84
N PHE A 400 15.03 19.57 -33.13
CA PHE A 400 13.60 19.32 -32.81
C PHE A 400 12.67 19.25 -34.04
N THR A 401 13.14 19.69 -35.21
CA THR A 401 12.38 19.65 -36.48
C THR A 401 12.74 18.46 -37.37
N SER A 402 13.77 17.67 -37.03
CA SER A 402 14.20 16.54 -37.85
C SER A 402 13.43 15.25 -37.49
N PRO A 403 12.83 14.56 -38.48
CA PRO A 403 12.25 13.23 -38.27
C PRO A 403 13.23 12.20 -37.69
N THR A 404 14.52 12.32 -38.01
CA THR A 404 15.56 11.39 -37.51
C THR A 404 15.72 11.45 -36.00
N LEU A 405 15.60 12.66 -35.41
CA LEU A 405 15.68 12.83 -33.96
C LEU A 405 14.57 12.03 -33.26
N TYR A 406 13.34 12.08 -33.78
CA TYR A 406 12.21 11.36 -33.18
C TYR A 406 12.35 9.84 -33.31
N ILE A 407 12.90 9.36 -34.43
CA ILE A 407 13.19 7.93 -34.63
C ILE A 407 14.28 7.48 -33.65
N ASP A 408 15.39 8.22 -33.55
CA ASP A 408 16.49 7.89 -32.64
C ASP A 408 16.04 7.95 -31.18
N ALA A 409 15.26 8.96 -30.80
CA ALA A 409 14.66 9.07 -29.48
C ALA A 409 13.73 7.89 -29.17
N LEU A 410 12.91 7.47 -30.15
CA LEU A 410 12.01 6.34 -30.00
C LEU A 410 12.80 5.03 -29.82
N VAL A 411 13.76 4.76 -30.70
CA VAL A 411 14.61 3.56 -30.63
C VAL A 411 15.35 3.52 -29.30
N LEU A 412 16.03 4.59 -28.93
CA LEU A 412 16.75 4.68 -27.66
C LEU A 412 15.82 4.49 -26.47
N SER A 413 14.64 5.11 -26.48
CA SER A 413 13.65 4.96 -25.41
C SER A 413 13.17 3.52 -25.28
N LEU A 414 12.91 2.83 -26.41
CA LEU A 414 12.54 1.42 -26.42
C LEU A 414 13.67 0.54 -25.89
N VAL A 415 14.91 0.75 -26.33
CA VAL A 415 16.08 -0.01 -25.85
C VAL A 415 16.28 0.20 -24.35
N LEU A 416 16.25 1.44 -23.86
CA LEU A 416 16.42 1.74 -22.44
C LEU A 416 15.26 1.17 -21.61
N PHE A 417 14.02 1.27 -22.09
CA PHE A 417 12.85 0.75 -21.38
C PHE A 417 12.85 -0.77 -21.30
N PHE A 418 12.98 -1.47 -22.44
CA PHE A 418 13.01 -2.93 -22.45
C PHE A 418 14.28 -3.49 -21.82
N GLY A 419 15.42 -2.83 -22.01
CA GLY A 419 16.68 -3.16 -21.34
C GLY A 419 16.56 -3.04 -19.81
N PHE A 420 15.93 -1.97 -19.32
CA PHE A 420 15.63 -1.80 -17.89
C PHE A 420 14.71 -2.89 -17.35
N ILE A 421 13.68 -3.30 -18.11
CA ILE A 421 12.79 -4.39 -17.73
C ILE A 421 13.55 -5.71 -17.63
N VAL A 422 14.31 -6.09 -18.66
CA VAL A 422 15.05 -7.36 -18.71
C VAL A 422 16.11 -7.42 -17.62
N LEU A 423 16.96 -6.39 -17.51
CA LEU A 423 18.00 -6.31 -16.49
C LEU A 423 17.39 -6.26 -15.08
N GLY A 424 16.33 -5.47 -14.91
CA GLY A 424 15.64 -5.33 -13.64
C GLY A 424 15.00 -6.65 -13.18
N LEU A 425 14.33 -7.38 -14.07
CA LEU A 425 13.79 -8.71 -13.76
C LEU A 425 14.90 -9.73 -13.45
N ALA A 426 15.99 -9.73 -14.23
CA ALA A 426 17.14 -10.59 -13.96
C ALA A 426 17.72 -10.32 -12.56
N LEU A 427 17.91 -9.06 -12.18
CA LEU A 427 18.38 -8.67 -10.85
C LEU A 427 17.37 -9.04 -9.75
N LEU A 428 16.08 -8.84 -9.98
CA LEU A 428 15.03 -9.17 -9.03
C LEU A 428 14.86 -10.67 -8.77
N PHE A 429 15.12 -11.51 -9.78
CA PHE A 429 15.04 -12.96 -9.64
C PHE A 429 16.31 -13.56 -9.06
N THR A 430 17.46 -12.89 -9.14
CA THR A 430 18.77 -13.43 -8.72
C THR A 430 19.26 -12.87 -7.39
N VAL A 431 19.33 -11.55 -7.23
CA VAL A 431 19.95 -10.91 -6.06
C VAL A 431 19.21 -11.22 -4.76
N PRO A 432 17.86 -11.09 -4.69
CA PRO A 432 17.14 -11.44 -3.47
C PRO A 432 17.25 -12.93 -3.14
N ARG A 433 17.40 -13.82 -4.13
CA ARG A 433 17.64 -15.27 -3.90
C ARG A 433 19.01 -15.49 -3.26
N LEU A 434 20.05 -14.83 -3.77
CA LEU A 434 21.39 -14.91 -3.19
C LEU A 434 21.41 -14.36 -1.75
N LEU A 435 20.75 -13.23 -1.51
CA LEU A 435 20.62 -12.65 -0.17
C LEU A 435 19.81 -13.53 0.78
N SER A 436 18.83 -14.29 0.28
CA SER A 436 18.01 -15.19 1.09
C SER A 436 18.82 -16.30 1.75
N LEU A 437 19.96 -16.70 1.17
CA LEU A 437 20.88 -17.68 1.76
C LEU A 437 21.42 -17.22 3.13
N MET A 438 21.45 -15.91 3.38
CA MET A 438 21.89 -15.36 4.66
C MET A 438 20.80 -15.51 5.74
N VAL A 439 19.52 -15.54 5.38
CA VAL A 439 18.39 -15.47 6.32
C VAL A 439 17.69 -16.83 6.42
N LYS A 440 17.93 -17.56 7.51
CA LYS A 440 17.28 -18.86 7.74
C LYS A 440 15.86 -18.68 8.29
N PRO A 441 14.88 -19.48 7.83
CA PRO A 441 13.54 -19.48 8.39
C PRO A 441 13.55 -19.87 9.86
N ASP A 442 12.60 -19.32 10.61
CA ASP A 442 12.31 -19.55 12.03
C ASP A 442 13.45 -19.23 13.01
N LYS A 443 14.59 -18.73 12.53
CA LYS A 443 15.70 -18.26 13.36
C LYS A 443 15.51 -16.80 13.74
N VAL A 444 15.69 -16.49 15.03
CA VAL A 444 15.66 -15.12 15.55
C VAL A 444 17.01 -14.43 15.31
N TYR A 445 16.96 -13.27 14.68
CA TYR A 445 18.13 -12.43 14.40
C TYR A 445 17.99 -11.06 15.06
N PRO A 446 19.08 -10.50 15.62
CA PRO A 446 19.07 -9.12 16.10
C PRO A 446 18.97 -8.11 14.92
N LEU A 447 18.19 -7.06 15.10
CA LEU A 447 18.06 -5.93 14.16
C LEU A 447 19.41 -5.24 13.92
N TYR A 448 19.49 -4.45 12.86
CA TYR A 448 20.64 -3.57 12.56
C TYR A 448 21.98 -4.31 12.38
N GLY A 449 21.96 -5.47 11.72
CA GLY A 449 23.18 -6.17 11.29
C GLY A 449 23.01 -6.77 9.90
N LEU A 450 23.97 -7.59 9.46
CA LEU A 450 24.02 -8.13 8.09
C LEU A 450 22.73 -8.87 7.68
N HIS A 451 22.22 -9.75 8.54
CA HIS A 451 20.97 -10.48 8.32
C HIS A 451 19.77 -9.54 8.14
N TYR A 452 19.71 -8.48 8.95
CA TYR A 452 18.66 -7.47 8.84
C TYR A 452 18.82 -6.64 7.55
N SER A 453 20.04 -6.25 7.18
CA SER A 453 20.31 -5.58 5.91
C SER A 453 19.88 -6.43 4.71
N ALA A 454 20.22 -7.71 4.71
CA ALA A 454 19.82 -8.66 3.67
C ALA A 454 18.29 -8.78 3.58
N HIS A 455 17.61 -8.98 4.71
CA HIS A 455 16.15 -9.02 4.76
C HIS A 455 15.50 -7.73 4.25
N ARG A 456 15.99 -6.56 4.68
CA ARG A 456 15.47 -5.26 4.22
C ARG A 456 15.73 -5.02 2.74
N ALA A 457 16.86 -5.50 2.21
CA ALA A 457 17.16 -5.44 0.78
C ALA A 457 16.22 -6.34 -0.03
N ILE A 458 16.01 -7.59 0.40
CA ILE A 458 15.02 -8.51 -0.21
C ILE A 458 13.65 -7.82 -0.27
N ALA A 459 13.11 -7.42 0.89
CA ALA A 459 11.80 -6.77 0.96
C ALA A 459 11.72 -5.50 0.09
N ARG A 460 12.77 -4.68 0.02
CA ARG A 460 12.76 -3.46 -0.81
C ARG A 460 12.75 -3.79 -2.30
N MET A 461 13.58 -4.73 -2.74
CA MET A 461 13.73 -5.09 -4.14
C MET A 461 12.47 -5.78 -4.67
N THR A 462 11.95 -6.76 -3.94
CA THR A 462 10.84 -7.61 -4.41
C THR A 462 9.47 -6.91 -4.33
N ASN A 463 9.40 -5.75 -3.65
CA ASN A 463 8.21 -4.90 -3.57
C ASN A 463 8.33 -3.59 -4.38
N LEU A 464 9.22 -3.53 -5.40
CA LEU A 464 9.31 -2.36 -6.28
C LEU A 464 7.99 -2.14 -7.04
N LYS A 465 7.40 -0.95 -6.90
CA LYS A 465 6.10 -0.61 -7.49
C LYS A 465 6.07 -0.78 -9.00
N PHE A 466 7.14 -0.38 -9.70
CA PHE A 466 7.22 -0.43 -11.16
C PHE A 466 6.87 -1.82 -11.73
N PHE A 467 7.53 -2.88 -11.26
CA PHE A 467 7.30 -4.24 -11.77
C PHE A 467 5.93 -4.78 -11.37
N LYS A 468 5.44 -4.41 -10.18
CA LYS A 468 4.09 -4.78 -9.75
C LYS A 468 3.00 -4.06 -10.54
N TRP A 469 3.22 -2.82 -10.98
CA TRP A 469 2.30 -2.11 -11.86
C TRP A 469 2.38 -2.61 -13.30
N LEU A 470 3.57 -3.00 -13.76
CA LEU A 470 3.78 -3.54 -15.10
C LEU A 470 3.15 -4.93 -15.27
N LEU A 471 3.23 -5.78 -14.24
CA LEU A 471 2.87 -7.21 -14.33
C LEU A 471 1.66 -7.57 -13.47
N GLY A 472 1.28 -6.76 -12.48
CA GLY A 472 0.07 -6.94 -11.68
C GLY A 472 -1.19 -6.65 -12.48
N ASP A 473 -2.33 -7.17 -12.02
CA ASP A 473 -3.59 -7.11 -12.76
C ASP A 473 -3.53 -7.62 -14.21
N SER A 474 -2.57 -8.49 -14.47
CA SER A 474 -2.35 -9.13 -15.76
C SER A 474 -2.14 -10.63 -15.59
N SER A 475 -2.21 -11.36 -16.71
CA SER A 475 -1.89 -12.78 -16.71
C SER A 475 -0.43 -13.10 -16.35
N TYR A 476 0.46 -12.10 -16.38
CA TYR A 476 1.87 -12.28 -16.07
C TYR A 476 2.19 -12.30 -14.57
N ILE A 477 1.26 -11.88 -13.70
CA ILE A 477 1.55 -11.72 -12.26
C ILE A 477 1.97 -13.03 -11.59
N VAL A 478 1.34 -14.15 -11.96
CA VAL A 478 1.66 -15.47 -11.41
C VAL A 478 3.10 -15.87 -11.76
N HIS A 479 3.50 -15.66 -13.02
CA HIS A 479 4.87 -15.93 -13.47
C HIS A 479 5.89 -15.03 -12.79
N TYR A 480 5.56 -13.75 -12.61
CA TYR A 480 6.40 -12.79 -11.90
C TYR A 480 6.61 -13.21 -10.44
N LEU A 481 5.53 -13.51 -9.70
CA LEU A 481 5.61 -13.92 -8.30
C LEU A 481 6.36 -15.25 -8.14
N ARG A 482 6.16 -16.22 -9.05
CA ARG A 482 6.98 -17.45 -9.11
C ARG A 482 8.45 -17.14 -9.37
N GLY A 483 8.75 -16.21 -10.27
CA GLY A 483 10.09 -15.71 -10.53
C GLY A 483 10.74 -15.09 -9.29
N LEU A 484 9.97 -14.31 -8.51
CA LEU A 484 10.44 -13.77 -7.23
C LEU A 484 10.71 -14.86 -6.19
N GLY A 485 9.98 -15.98 -6.24
CA GLY A 485 10.20 -17.15 -5.39
C GLY A 485 8.96 -17.65 -4.63
N TYR A 486 7.76 -17.15 -4.95
CA TYR A 486 6.54 -17.71 -4.38
C TYR A 486 6.33 -19.15 -4.86
N ASP A 487 5.80 -19.99 -3.98
CA ASP A 487 5.25 -21.29 -4.38
C ASP A 487 3.79 -21.11 -4.85
N LEU A 488 3.63 -21.03 -6.17
CA LEU A 488 2.35 -20.98 -6.88
C LEU A 488 2.21 -22.18 -7.84
N SER A 489 2.84 -23.31 -7.52
CA SER A 489 2.95 -24.49 -8.39
C SER A 489 1.60 -25.10 -8.80
N HIS A 490 0.55 -24.89 -8.00
CA HIS A 490 -0.79 -25.44 -8.21
C HIS A 490 -1.87 -24.38 -8.49
N VAL A 491 -1.50 -23.12 -8.74
CA VAL A 491 -2.50 -22.05 -8.92
C VAL A 491 -3.15 -22.16 -10.30
N GLU A 492 -4.47 -22.39 -10.31
CA GLU A 492 -5.31 -22.23 -11.50
C GLU A 492 -5.55 -20.75 -11.78
N GLN A 493 -5.20 -20.33 -12.98
CA GLN A 493 -5.29 -18.94 -13.39
C GLN A 493 -6.68 -18.67 -13.98
N THR A 494 -7.55 -18.05 -13.20
CA THR A 494 -8.92 -17.68 -13.60
C THR A 494 -9.03 -16.20 -13.98
N GLY A 495 -7.91 -15.44 -13.97
CA GLY A 495 -7.85 -14.04 -14.35
C GLY A 495 -6.69 -13.29 -13.70
N SER A 496 -6.95 -12.11 -13.13
CA SER A 496 -6.02 -11.45 -12.20
C SER A 496 -6.11 -12.14 -10.84
N ASN A 497 -5.27 -13.16 -10.64
CA ASN A 497 -5.21 -13.86 -9.34
C ASN A 497 -4.54 -13.00 -8.25
N PHE A 498 -3.87 -11.89 -8.61
CA PHE A 498 -3.20 -10.97 -7.69
C PHE A 498 -3.18 -9.54 -8.27
N GLY A 499 -3.59 -8.56 -7.46
CA GLY A 499 -3.55 -7.15 -7.84
C GLY A 499 -2.17 -6.49 -7.77
N THR A 500 -2.09 -5.26 -8.28
CA THR A 500 -0.87 -4.44 -8.35
C THR A 500 -0.27 -4.03 -6.99
N GLU A 501 -1.08 -4.03 -5.93
CA GLU A 501 -0.67 -3.68 -4.57
C GLU A 501 -0.31 -4.90 -3.72
N VAL A 502 -0.07 -6.07 -4.33
CA VAL A 502 0.49 -7.24 -3.62
C VAL A 502 1.83 -6.91 -2.95
N GLN A 503 2.03 -7.37 -1.72
CA GLN A 503 3.24 -7.13 -0.93
C GLN A 503 3.62 -8.34 -0.06
N HIS A 504 4.88 -8.40 0.35
CA HIS A 504 5.44 -9.42 1.23
C HIS A 504 6.69 -8.93 1.95
N GLU A 505 7.16 -9.63 3.00
CA GLU A 505 8.50 -9.39 3.56
C GLU A 505 9.55 -10.26 2.85
N THR A 506 9.27 -11.54 2.63
CA THR A 506 10.17 -12.49 1.94
C THR A 506 9.40 -13.34 0.93
N PRO A 507 9.67 -13.29 -0.39
CA PRO A 507 8.87 -14.03 -1.36
C PRO A 507 9.01 -15.56 -1.23
N TYR A 508 10.18 -16.06 -0.86
CA TYR A 508 10.53 -17.50 -0.79
C TYR A 508 9.79 -18.30 0.28
N LEU A 509 9.16 -17.60 1.22
CA LEU A 509 8.43 -18.20 2.34
C LEU A 509 6.93 -17.98 2.19
N THR A 510 6.46 -17.82 0.95
CA THR A 510 5.05 -17.62 0.62
C THR A 510 4.57 -18.73 -0.30
N SER A 511 3.48 -19.39 0.09
CA SER A 511 2.80 -20.39 -0.72
C SER A 511 1.31 -20.07 -0.83
N VAL A 512 0.73 -20.31 -2.00
CA VAL A 512 -0.70 -20.12 -2.25
C VAL A 512 -1.26 -21.36 -2.96
N GLY A 513 -2.29 -21.96 -2.37
CA GLY A 513 -2.96 -23.14 -2.90
C GLY A 513 -3.80 -22.86 -4.16
N SER A 514 -4.17 -23.94 -4.85
CA SER A 514 -5.01 -23.93 -6.05
C SER A 514 -6.39 -23.31 -5.81
N GLY A 515 -7.01 -22.76 -6.87
CA GLY A 515 -8.36 -22.19 -6.80
C GLY A 515 -8.53 -21.02 -5.84
N THR A 516 -7.43 -20.40 -5.40
CA THR A 516 -7.44 -19.24 -4.51
C THR A 516 -7.42 -17.95 -5.31
N MET A 517 -8.40 -17.10 -5.05
CA MET A 517 -8.55 -15.78 -5.66
C MET A 517 -8.14 -14.69 -4.67
N ILE A 518 -7.23 -13.82 -5.09
CA ILE A 518 -6.67 -12.76 -4.25
C ILE A 518 -6.89 -11.44 -4.96
N ALA A 519 -7.73 -10.61 -4.36
CA ALA A 519 -7.99 -9.26 -4.82
C ALA A 519 -6.81 -8.32 -4.51
N ASP A 520 -6.96 -7.03 -4.74
CA ASP A 520 -5.84 -6.10 -4.69
C ASP A 520 -5.38 -5.78 -3.25
N GLY A 521 -4.10 -5.46 -3.10
CA GLY A 521 -3.55 -5.06 -1.82
C GLY A 521 -3.41 -6.21 -0.82
N LEU A 522 -3.14 -7.45 -1.23
CA LEU A 522 -2.69 -8.48 -0.28
C LEU A 522 -1.30 -8.11 0.27
N SER A 523 -1.13 -8.13 1.60
CA SER A 523 0.20 -8.10 2.21
C SER A 523 0.47 -9.35 3.02
N VAL A 524 1.47 -10.14 2.62
CA VAL A 524 1.89 -11.36 3.30
C VAL A 524 2.90 -11.00 4.39
N ILE A 525 2.51 -11.19 5.65
CA ILE A 525 3.30 -10.84 6.82
C ILE A 525 4.08 -12.07 7.27
N ASN A 526 5.19 -12.32 6.59
CA ASN A 526 6.11 -13.43 6.85
C ASN A 526 7.43 -13.03 7.50
N ALA A 527 7.44 -11.86 8.15
CA ALA A 527 8.46 -11.49 9.12
C ALA A 527 7.81 -10.93 10.39
N ASP A 528 8.21 -11.46 11.53
CA ASP A 528 7.87 -10.97 12.86
C ASP A 528 8.96 -10.00 13.34
N PHE A 529 8.58 -8.93 14.03
CA PHE A 529 9.50 -7.91 14.55
C PHE A 529 9.21 -7.66 16.02
N SER A 530 10.28 -7.62 16.83
CA SER A 530 10.30 -6.96 18.14
C SER A 530 11.04 -5.63 18.03
N SER A 531 11.22 -4.95 19.16
CA SER A 531 12.02 -3.71 19.25
C SER A 531 13.51 -3.88 18.91
N THR A 532 14.00 -5.12 18.88
CA THR A 532 15.44 -5.43 18.76
C THR A 532 15.76 -6.67 17.94
N SER A 533 14.77 -7.48 17.57
CA SER A 533 14.96 -8.72 16.81
C SER A 533 13.91 -8.89 15.70
N PHE A 534 14.19 -9.80 14.77
CA PHE A 534 13.25 -10.24 13.75
C PHE A 534 13.39 -11.74 13.48
N ARG A 535 12.31 -12.35 12.97
CA ARG A 535 12.27 -13.74 12.50
C ARG A 535 11.44 -13.78 11.22
N VAL A 536 11.89 -14.52 10.23
CA VAL A 536 11.08 -14.82 9.04
C VAL A 536 10.49 -16.20 9.17
N SER A 537 9.21 -16.36 8.77
CA SER A 537 8.45 -17.59 8.99
C SER A 537 7.61 -17.90 7.76
N GLN A 538 7.28 -19.17 7.51
CA GLN A 538 6.46 -19.51 6.34
C GLN A 538 5.02 -18.99 6.48
N ALA A 539 4.51 -18.38 5.41
CA ALA A 539 3.10 -18.04 5.23
C ALA A 539 2.51 -18.90 4.12
N SER A 540 1.44 -19.62 4.44
CA SER A 540 0.74 -20.50 3.51
C SER A 540 -0.73 -20.15 3.46
N ILE A 541 -1.21 -19.79 2.28
CA ILE A 541 -2.62 -19.57 1.98
C ILE A 541 -3.13 -20.88 1.40
N GLY A 542 -4.10 -21.51 2.06
CA GLY A 542 -4.65 -22.79 1.59
C GLY A 542 -5.35 -22.68 0.23
N PRO A 543 -5.75 -23.81 -0.38
CA PRO A 543 -6.51 -23.81 -1.61
C PRO A 543 -7.95 -23.33 -1.41
N HIS A 544 -8.62 -22.94 -2.50
CA HIS A 544 -10.03 -22.54 -2.57
C HIS A 544 -10.42 -21.43 -1.59
N ASN A 545 -9.57 -20.43 -1.42
CA ASN A 545 -9.85 -19.24 -0.61
C ASN A 545 -10.16 -18.02 -1.48
N PHE A 546 -10.95 -17.10 -0.94
CA PHE A 546 -11.11 -15.76 -1.48
C PHE A 546 -10.55 -14.75 -0.48
N LEU A 547 -9.56 -13.97 -0.91
CA LEU A 547 -8.99 -12.86 -0.16
C LEU A 547 -9.42 -11.55 -0.81
N GLY A 548 -10.27 -10.79 -0.12
CA GLY A 548 -10.71 -9.46 -0.55
C GLY A 548 -9.59 -8.41 -0.52
N ASN A 549 -9.96 -7.16 -0.81
CA ASN A 549 -9.01 -6.07 -0.92
C ASN A 549 -8.34 -5.72 0.42
N ASN A 550 -7.08 -5.27 0.36
CA ASN A 550 -6.33 -4.71 1.48
C ASN A 550 -6.15 -5.66 2.68
N ILE A 551 -6.05 -6.97 2.43
CA ILE A 551 -5.81 -7.96 3.49
C ILE A 551 -4.34 -7.95 3.94
N ALA A 552 -4.13 -8.17 5.23
CA ALA A 552 -2.83 -8.47 5.82
C ALA A 552 -2.85 -9.92 6.33
N TYR A 553 -2.02 -10.80 5.75
CA TYR A 553 -2.04 -12.24 6.00
C TYR A 553 -0.82 -12.68 6.82
N PRO A 554 -0.94 -12.92 8.14
CA PRO A 554 0.16 -13.33 9.01
C PRO A 554 0.68 -14.75 8.75
N SER A 555 1.98 -14.94 9.02
CA SER A 555 2.64 -16.25 9.03
C SER A 555 2.29 -17.07 10.28
N GLY A 556 2.40 -18.40 10.18
CA GLY A 556 2.16 -19.34 11.28
C GLY A 556 0.88 -20.18 11.15
N PRO A 557 0.80 -21.33 11.87
CA PRO A 557 -0.32 -22.25 11.77
C PRO A 557 -1.60 -21.57 12.26
N ARG A 558 -2.54 -21.30 11.35
CA ARG A 558 -3.89 -20.78 11.67
C ARG A 558 -3.90 -19.51 12.53
N ARG A 559 -3.06 -18.52 12.20
CA ARG A 559 -3.13 -17.17 12.81
C ARG A 559 -4.11 -16.23 12.12
N VAL A 560 -4.92 -16.78 11.22
CA VAL A 560 -6.05 -16.11 10.59
C VAL A 560 -7.33 -16.77 11.09
N THR A 561 -7.94 -16.19 12.11
CA THR A 561 -9.37 -16.34 12.40
C THR A 561 -10.07 -15.00 12.17
N THR A 562 -9.93 -14.50 10.94
CA THR A 562 -10.99 -13.75 10.24
C THR A 562 -11.15 -14.18 8.78
N ALA A 563 -10.26 -15.03 8.24
CA ALA A 563 -10.59 -15.95 7.15
C ALA A 563 -10.98 -17.29 7.77
N PHE A 564 -12.28 -17.54 7.86
CA PHE A 564 -12.82 -18.83 8.28
C PHE A 564 -12.40 -19.92 7.28
N SER A 565 -11.25 -20.54 7.50
CA SER A 565 -10.92 -21.80 6.82
C SER A 565 -11.83 -22.88 7.40
N ARG A 566 -12.79 -23.38 6.63
CA ARG A 566 -13.44 -24.65 6.97
C ARG A 566 -12.49 -25.78 6.55
N ARG A 567 -12.12 -26.61 7.54
CA ARG A 567 -11.89 -28.04 7.27
C ARG A 567 -13.22 -28.59 6.75
N ARG A 568 -13.19 -29.31 5.63
CA ARG A 568 -14.17 -30.38 5.42
C ARG A 568 -13.85 -31.52 6.38
#